data_AF-A0A9X0YHD0-F1
#
_entry.id   AF-A0A9X0YHD0-F1
#
_cell.length_a   1.000
_cell.length_b   1.000
_cell.length_c   1.000
_cell.angle_alpha   90.00
_cell.angle_beta   90.00
_cell.angle_gamma   90.00
#
_symmetry.space_group_name_H-M   'P 1'
#
loop_
_entity.id
_entity.type
_entity.pdbx_description
1 polymer ?
#
loop_
_entity_poly.entity_id
_entity_poly.type
_entity_poly.pdbx_seq_one_letter_code
_entity_poly.pdbx_strand_id
1 'polypeptide(L)'
;MKTTYKLLLLIILNLIFSNSYSQSENLILGTWIKTDLKSNSKDVNEFTNFLKYTFKPSGKFYLSTSPKDLGIESDYNIEDKTLQLKFNTQQILKLDKDSLIIQDSNKKGALTTLYFIKEDAYIKNTLTPNDFFLKDKDTIYFENALLSPTFKNKHYKNDHDFIKHHVKHNTKDQEAYSYATFIIDTTNQVSDINILHHISKKYDQDVVEAIKKTNGMWSLPTINGKKVPVLKTWSMLYYKMPNVNGMGSKSNNVTVVTSKAEKFNKRYTLFFIEAVKQYLKTNYKSALNLFQRSENLTSDKLNAKIQIANCYKSLHDNEAYNNIKTIIEKSQLDYVMDK
;
A
#
# COMPACT_ATOMS: atom_id res chain seq x y z
N MET A 1 56.82 -10.95 34.02
CA MET A 1 55.38 -11.22 34.23
C MET A 1 54.50 -9.99 34.47
N LYS A 2 54.94 -8.93 35.18
CA LYS A 2 54.07 -7.76 35.46
C LYS A 2 53.74 -6.89 34.23
N THR A 3 54.59 -6.87 33.20
CA THR A 3 54.42 -6.03 32.00
C THR A 3 53.37 -6.58 31.03
N THR A 4 53.24 -7.90 30.93
CA THR A 4 52.27 -8.58 30.06
C THR A 4 50.82 -8.41 30.52
N TYR A 5 50.58 -8.40 31.84
CA TYR A 5 49.23 -8.13 32.38
C TYR A 5 48.76 -6.69 32.14
N LYS A 6 49.66 -5.70 32.18
CA LYS A 6 49.31 -4.30 31.90
C LYS A 6 48.94 -4.08 30.43
N LEU A 7 49.64 -4.74 29.51
CA LEU A 7 49.33 -4.67 28.08
C LEU A 7 47.99 -5.34 27.75
N LEU A 8 47.71 -6.50 28.36
CA LEU A 8 46.44 -7.21 28.18
C LEU A 8 45.25 -6.39 28.71
N LEU A 9 45.40 -5.75 29.87
CA LEU A 9 44.36 -4.90 30.46
C LEU A 9 44.05 -3.68 29.57
N LEU A 10 45.08 -3.08 28.95
CA LEU A 10 44.94 -1.93 28.05
C LEU A 10 44.19 -2.33 26.76
N ILE A 11 44.46 -3.51 26.21
CA ILE A 11 43.76 -4.04 25.02
C ILE A 11 42.30 -4.33 25.34
N ILE A 12 42.01 -4.95 26.49
CA ILE A 12 40.63 -5.24 26.92
C ILE A 12 39.86 -3.94 27.17
N LEU A 13 40.48 -2.93 27.80
CA LEU A 13 39.84 -1.62 27.99
C LEU A 13 39.49 -0.98 26.63
N ASN A 14 40.42 -0.96 25.67
CA ASN A 14 40.16 -0.40 24.35
C ASN A 14 39.00 -1.13 23.63
N LEU A 15 38.93 -2.46 23.72
CA LEU A 15 37.83 -3.24 23.12
C LEU A 15 36.46 -2.96 23.76
N ILE A 16 36.40 -2.61 25.05
CA ILE A 16 35.14 -2.25 25.73
C ILE A 16 34.68 -0.84 25.31
N PHE A 17 35.60 0.10 25.14
CA PHE A 17 35.28 1.46 24.68
C PHE A 17 34.86 1.50 23.20
N SER A 18 35.50 0.73 22.31
CA SER A 18 35.11 0.67 20.89
C SER A 18 33.69 0.13 20.67
N ASN A 19 33.26 -0.86 21.48
CA ASN A 19 31.92 -1.44 21.38
C ASN A 19 30.80 -0.50 21.86
N SER A 20 31.12 0.49 22.70
CA SER A 20 30.12 1.43 23.23
C SER A 20 29.77 2.54 22.22
N TYR A 21 30.73 2.96 21.38
CA TYR A 21 30.52 3.96 20.33
C TYR A 21 29.79 3.41 19.08
N SER A 22 29.97 2.13 18.74
CA SER A 22 29.26 1.50 17.61
C SER A 22 27.77 1.24 17.88
N GLN A 23 27.36 1.19 19.15
CA GLN A 23 25.96 0.93 19.50
C GLN A 23 25.03 2.10 19.14
N SER A 24 25.48 3.36 19.26
CA SER A 24 24.64 4.52 18.93
C SER A 24 24.42 4.72 17.43
N GLU A 25 25.42 4.45 16.59
CA GLU A 25 25.27 4.55 15.12
C GLU A 25 24.27 3.54 14.57
N ASN A 26 24.22 2.34 15.16
CA ASN A 26 23.25 1.33 14.75
C ASN A 26 21.80 1.70 15.12
N LEU A 27 21.58 2.43 16.22
CA LEU A 27 20.23 2.76 16.68
C LEU A 27 19.50 3.67 15.69
N ILE A 28 20.21 4.62 15.06
CA ILE A 28 19.57 5.55 14.11
C ILE A 28 19.11 4.86 12.83
N LEU A 29 19.72 3.73 12.44
CA LEU A 29 19.47 3.05 11.17
C LEU A 29 18.03 2.57 11.01
N GLY A 30 17.51 2.64 9.78
CA GLY A 30 16.15 2.23 9.44
C GLY A 30 15.19 3.41 9.33
N THR A 31 13.90 3.09 9.32
CA THR A 31 12.82 4.05 9.05
C THR A 31 12.17 4.54 10.34
N TRP A 32 11.94 5.85 10.42
CA TRP A 32 11.33 6.57 11.52
C TRP A 32 10.15 7.39 11.02
N ILE A 33 9.00 7.27 11.70
CA ILE A 33 7.77 7.97 11.35
C ILE A 33 7.48 9.02 12.42
N LYS A 34 7.24 10.27 11.99
CA LYS A 34 6.88 11.37 12.89
C LYS A 34 5.49 11.10 13.47
N THR A 35 5.38 11.16 14.79
CA THR A 35 4.13 11.00 15.53
C THR A 35 3.62 12.29 16.13
N ASP A 36 4.52 13.22 16.47
CA ASP A 36 4.15 14.48 17.12
C ASP A 36 5.15 15.59 16.77
N LEU A 37 4.73 16.84 16.96
CA LEU A 37 5.52 18.04 16.75
C LEU A 37 5.18 19.07 17.82
N LYS A 38 6.20 19.67 18.44
CA LYS A 38 6.04 20.82 19.33
C LYS A 38 6.91 21.97 18.83
N SER A 39 6.35 23.17 18.72
CA SER A 39 7.10 24.35 18.30
C SER A 39 6.75 25.57 19.13
N ASN A 40 7.72 26.48 19.26
CA ASN A 40 7.52 27.78 19.87
C ASN A 40 7.10 28.86 18.85
N SER A 41 7.00 28.53 17.56
CA SER A 41 6.49 29.44 16.52
C SER A 41 5.00 29.21 16.25
N LYS A 42 4.26 30.31 16.04
CA LYS A 42 2.89 30.27 15.51
C LYS A 42 2.84 29.93 14.02
N ASP A 43 3.97 30.02 13.32
CA ASP A 43 4.10 29.80 11.87
C ASP A 43 4.51 28.35 11.53
N VAL A 44 4.34 27.39 12.44
CA VAL A 44 4.53 26.00 12.05
C VAL A 44 3.37 25.60 11.16
N ASN A 45 3.65 25.73 9.87
CA ASN A 45 2.93 25.02 8.85
C ASN A 45 2.87 23.53 9.26
N GLU A 46 1.68 23.05 9.61
CA GLU A 46 1.31 21.64 9.84
C GLU A 46 1.53 20.74 8.59
N PHE A 47 2.29 21.21 7.60
CA PHE A 47 2.25 20.80 6.19
C PHE A 47 2.80 19.41 5.90
N THR A 48 2.95 18.56 6.91
CA THR A 48 3.12 17.12 6.71
C THR A 48 2.35 16.34 7.78
N ASN A 49 1.11 15.95 7.47
CA ASN A 49 0.38 14.96 8.27
C ASN A 49 1.18 13.65 8.40
N PHE A 50 2.09 13.39 7.46
CA PHE A 50 3.01 12.25 7.48
C PHE A 50 4.43 12.71 7.13
N LEU A 51 5.40 12.33 7.95
CA LEU A 51 6.82 12.60 7.72
C LEU A 51 7.62 11.34 8.08
N LYS A 52 8.49 10.92 7.17
CA LYS A 52 9.28 9.69 7.25
C LYS A 52 10.76 9.98 7.01
N TYR A 53 11.60 9.55 7.94
CA TYR A 53 13.05 9.64 7.88
C TYR A 53 13.61 8.23 7.74
N THR A 54 14.42 7.96 6.72
CA THR A 54 15.07 6.66 6.54
C THR A 54 16.58 6.80 6.53
N PHE A 55 17.27 6.15 7.46
CA PHE A 55 18.73 6.14 7.54
C PHE A 55 19.28 4.80 7.06
N LYS A 56 20.28 4.81 6.19
CA LYS A 56 20.94 3.63 5.65
C LYS A 56 22.40 3.54 6.12
N PRO A 57 22.95 2.32 6.29
CA PRO A 57 24.35 2.12 6.69
C PRO A 57 25.38 2.81 5.79
N SER A 58 25.01 3.13 4.55
CA SER A 58 25.86 3.81 3.57
C SER A 58 26.03 5.32 3.81
N GLY A 59 25.55 5.87 4.93
CA GLY A 59 25.52 7.33 5.17
C GLY A 59 24.43 8.05 4.37
N LYS A 60 23.49 7.29 3.80
CA LYS A 60 22.36 7.83 3.02
C LYS A 60 21.12 8.03 3.87
N PHE A 61 20.52 9.20 3.73
CA PHE A 61 19.30 9.62 4.38
C PHE A 61 18.21 9.85 3.34
N TYR A 62 16.97 9.50 3.67
CA TYR A 62 15.82 9.77 2.83
C TYR A 62 14.71 10.46 3.62
N LEU A 63 14.20 11.55 3.05
CA LEU A 63 13.10 12.33 3.58
C LEU A 63 11.86 12.14 2.71
N SER A 64 10.79 11.58 3.26
CA SER A 64 9.51 11.45 2.55
C SER A 64 8.35 12.04 3.33
N THR A 65 7.41 12.63 2.60
CA THR A 65 6.10 13.08 3.09
C THR A 65 4.97 12.15 2.65
N SER A 66 5.33 10.98 2.12
CA SER A 66 4.44 9.98 1.55
C SER A 66 4.79 8.59 2.12
N PRO A 67 3.79 7.80 2.55
CA PRO A 67 4.05 6.46 3.06
C PRO A 67 4.74 5.54 2.04
N LYS A 68 4.44 5.71 0.74
CA LYS A 68 4.77 4.74 -0.31
C LYS A 68 6.14 4.91 -0.97
N ASP A 69 6.76 6.08 -0.87
CA ASP A 69 8.07 6.33 -1.50
C ASP A 69 9.17 6.54 -0.46
N LEU A 70 10.43 6.37 -0.87
CA LEU A 70 11.59 6.69 -0.03
C LEU A 70 11.77 8.20 0.10
N GLY A 71 11.31 8.98 -0.87
CA GLY A 71 11.40 10.44 -0.88
C GLY A 71 12.73 10.96 -1.41
N ILE A 72 13.14 12.13 -0.92
CA ILE A 72 14.33 12.85 -1.36
C ILE A 72 15.56 12.27 -0.67
N GLU A 73 16.55 11.86 -1.46
CA GLU A 73 17.85 11.40 -0.95
C GLU A 73 18.74 12.57 -0.52
N SER A 74 19.46 12.39 0.58
CA SER A 74 20.55 13.23 1.05
C SER A 74 21.63 12.38 1.72
N ASP A 75 22.78 12.99 1.98
CA ASP A 75 23.78 12.40 2.85
C ASP A 75 23.53 12.86 4.29
N TYR A 76 23.87 12.02 5.27
CA TYR A 76 23.81 12.39 6.69
C TYR A 76 25.09 12.00 7.43
N ASN A 77 25.39 12.75 8.48
CA ASN A 77 26.41 12.43 9.47
C ASN A 77 25.88 12.71 10.88
N ILE A 78 26.40 12.01 11.88
CA ILE A 78 26.03 12.22 13.29
C ILE A 78 27.29 12.39 14.12
N GLU A 79 27.45 13.57 14.71
CA GLU A 79 28.59 13.91 15.58
C GLU A 79 28.05 14.59 16.84
N ASP A 80 28.41 14.10 18.03
CA ASP A 80 28.04 14.70 19.32
C ASP A 80 26.56 15.09 19.45
N LYS A 81 25.67 14.15 19.09
CA LYS A 81 24.20 14.33 19.07
C LYS A 81 23.72 15.38 18.06
N THR A 82 24.54 15.75 17.10
CA THR A 82 24.17 16.64 16.01
C THR A 82 23.98 15.81 14.75
N LEU A 83 22.76 15.81 14.22
CA LEU A 83 22.44 15.25 12.93
C LEU A 83 22.70 16.32 11.85
N GLN A 84 23.74 16.12 11.06
CA GLN A 84 24.09 16.97 9.95
C GLN A 84 23.47 16.40 8.67
N LEU A 85 22.60 17.19 8.02
CA LEU A 85 22.04 16.93 6.70
C LEU A 85 22.54 18.00 5.73
N LYS A 86 22.56 17.72 4.42
CA LYS A 86 23.02 18.70 3.41
C LYS A 86 22.30 20.05 3.46
N PHE A 87 21.04 20.06 3.86
CA PHE A 87 20.17 21.25 3.85
C PHE A 87 19.84 21.78 5.25
N ASN A 88 20.19 21.05 6.31
CA ASN A 88 19.88 21.46 7.68
C ASN A 88 20.76 20.73 8.72
N THR A 89 20.91 21.33 9.89
CA THR A 89 21.53 20.70 11.05
C THR A 89 20.51 20.62 12.18
N GLN A 90 20.37 19.44 12.78
CA GLN A 90 19.36 19.14 13.80
C GLN A 90 20.04 18.55 15.04
N GLN A 91 19.49 18.83 16.22
CA GLN A 91 19.99 18.27 17.47
C GLN A 91 19.18 17.03 17.85
N ILE A 92 19.85 15.90 18.11
CA ILE A 92 19.25 14.68 18.64
C ILE A 92 19.10 14.84 20.16
N LEU A 93 17.87 15.06 20.60
CA LEU A 93 17.54 15.13 22.03
C LEU A 93 17.46 13.74 22.65
N LYS A 94 16.98 12.75 21.89
CA LYS A 94 16.84 11.36 22.31
C LYS A 94 16.98 10.41 21.13
N LEU A 95 17.70 9.31 21.34
CA LEU A 95 17.77 8.18 20.42
C LEU A 95 17.84 6.89 21.23
N ASP A 96 16.82 6.05 21.11
CA ASP A 96 16.81 4.69 21.64
C ASP A 96 16.18 3.73 20.61
N LYS A 97 15.89 2.48 20.99
CA LYS A 97 15.34 1.47 20.07
C LYS A 97 13.96 1.83 19.50
N ASP A 98 13.15 2.58 20.24
CA ASP A 98 11.74 2.80 19.93
C ASP A 98 11.45 4.28 19.62
N SER A 99 12.34 5.20 20.01
CA SER A 99 12.12 6.65 19.95
C SER A 99 13.31 7.42 19.40
N LEU A 100 13.02 8.36 18.50
CA LEU A 100 13.92 9.40 18.02
C LEU A 100 13.27 10.76 18.25
N ILE A 101 13.95 11.64 18.97
CA ILE A 101 13.49 13.02 19.21
C ILE A 101 14.57 13.95 18.70
N ILE A 102 14.21 14.80 17.75
CA ILE A 102 15.11 15.77 17.15
C ILE A 102 14.56 17.19 17.32
N GLN A 103 15.47 18.14 17.49
CA GLN A 103 15.15 19.56 17.53
C GLN A 103 15.76 20.24 16.30
N ASP A 104 14.91 20.99 15.62
CA ASP A 104 15.22 21.77 14.43
C ASP A 104 15.13 23.26 14.79
N SER A 105 16.12 24.05 14.35
CA SER A 105 16.13 25.50 14.52
C SER A 105 15.95 26.17 13.17
N ASN A 106 14.90 26.98 13.00
CA ASN A 106 14.74 27.75 11.77
C ASN A 106 15.66 28.99 11.77
N LYS A 107 15.81 29.63 10.60
CA LYS A 107 16.65 30.85 10.44
C LYS A 107 16.23 32.04 11.32
N LYS A 108 15.03 32.02 11.92
CA LYS A 108 14.52 33.05 12.83
C LYS A 108 14.70 32.67 14.31
N GLY A 109 15.40 31.57 14.61
CA GLY A 109 15.64 31.09 15.97
C GLY A 109 14.46 30.35 16.61
N ALA A 110 13.40 30.05 15.85
CA ALA A 110 12.32 29.22 16.38
C ALA A 110 12.76 27.76 16.44
N LEU A 111 12.42 27.10 17.53
CA LEU A 111 12.76 25.71 17.82
C LEU A 111 11.54 24.83 17.61
N THR A 112 11.71 23.79 16.81
CA THR A 112 10.70 22.77 16.55
C THR A 112 11.24 21.42 16.99
N THR A 113 10.57 20.79 17.94
CA THR A 113 10.87 19.43 18.40
C THR A 113 9.97 18.44 17.70
N LEU A 114 10.58 17.48 17.01
CA LEU A 114 9.90 16.43 16.27
C LEU A 114 10.06 15.11 17.01
N TYR A 115 8.96 14.39 17.17
CA TYR A 115 8.92 13.09 17.84
C TYR A 115 8.69 12.01 16.79
N PHE A 116 9.56 11.02 16.79
CA PHE A 116 9.51 9.89 15.88
C PHE A 116 9.53 8.57 16.66
N ILE A 117 8.91 7.56 16.05
CA ILE A 117 9.05 6.16 16.45
C ILE A 117 9.46 5.31 15.24
N LYS A 118 10.03 4.13 15.46
CA LYS A 118 10.39 3.21 14.37
C LYS A 118 9.15 2.82 13.56
N GLU A 119 9.31 2.65 12.26
CA GLU A 119 8.22 2.27 11.33
C GLU A 119 7.48 1.01 11.75
N ASP A 120 8.19 -0.06 12.14
CA ASP A 120 7.56 -1.30 12.61
C ASP A 120 6.68 -1.07 13.86
N ALA A 121 7.14 -0.24 14.79
CA ALA A 121 6.38 0.11 16.00
C ALA A 121 5.17 1.01 15.65
N TYR A 122 5.36 1.97 14.74
CA TYR A 122 4.29 2.84 14.23
C TYR A 122 3.17 2.02 13.57
N ILE A 123 3.53 1.11 12.68
CA ILE A 123 2.59 0.21 12.01
C ILE A 123 1.83 -0.60 13.06
N LYS A 124 2.53 -1.27 13.98
CA LYS A 124 1.92 -2.07 15.03
C LYS A 124 0.88 -1.28 15.85
N ASN A 125 1.20 -0.04 16.23
CA ASN A 125 0.34 0.79 17.06
C ASN A 125 -0.84 1.41 16.28
N THR A 126 -0.75 1.47 14.94
CA THR A 126 -1.78 2.06 14.08
C THR A 126 -2.75 1.00 13.54
N LEU A 127 -2.33 -0.27 13.49
CA LEU A 127 -3.16 -1.34 12.95
C LEU A 127 -4.43 -1.55 13.77
N THR A 128 -5.54 -1.64 13.06
CA THR A 128 -6.86 -1.91 13.60
C THR A 128 -7.40 -3.25 13.08
N PRO A 129 -8.45 -3.81 13.69
CA PRO A 129 -9.17 -4.95 13.12
C PRO A 129 -9.79 -4.70 11.74
N ASN A 130 -9.74 -3.48 11.20
CA ASN A 130 -10.15 -3.17 9.83
C ASN A 130 -9.04 -3.36 8.80
N ASP A 131 -7.80 -3.56 9.23
CA ASP A 131 -6.62 -3.64 8.36
C ASP A 131 -6.23 -5.08 7.98
N PHE A 132 -6.94 -6.09 8.50
CA PHE A 132 -6.69 -7.49 8.19
C PHE A 132 -7.95 -8.37 8.30
N PHE A 133 -7.83 -9.60 7.82
CA PHE A 133 -8.77 -10.70 8.07
C PHE A 133 -7.99 -12.00 8.35
N LEU A 134 -8.68 -13.00 8.90
CA LEU A 134 -8.08 -14.31 9.18
C LEU A 134 -8.43 -15.28 8.07
N LYS A 135 -7.44 -16.06 7.63
CA LYS A 135 -7.61 -17.14 6.65
C LYS A 135 -6.72 -18.32 7.03
N ASP A 136 -7.28 -19.52 7.14
CA ASP A 136 -6.53 -20.75 7.45
C ASP A 136 -5.60 -20.64 8.68
N LYS A 137 -6.01 -19.84 9.67
CA LYS A 137 -5.27 -19.45 10.90
C LYS A 137 -4.14 -18.43 10.70
N ASP A 138 -3.91 -17.96 9.49
CA ASP A 138 -3.01 -16.86 9.19
C ASP A 138 -3.74 -15.51 9.17
N THR A 139 -3.00 -14.45 9.51
CA THR A 139 -3.45 -13.07 9.42
C THR A 139 -3.06 -12.50 8.07
N ILE A 140 -4.05 -12.17 7.23
CA ILE A 140 -3.84 -11.55 5.92
C ILE A 140 -4.15 -10.06 6.02
N TYR A 141 -3.15 -9.22 5.76
CA TYR A 141 -3.31 -7.77 5.83
C TYR A 141 -3.87 -7.21 4.53
N PHE A 142 -4.81 -6.28 4.61
CA PHE A 142 -5.23 -5.52 3.44
C PHE A 142 -4.11 -4.57 3.04
N GLU A 143 -3.85 -4.43 1.73
CA GLU A 143 -2.92 -3.40 1.31
C GLU A 143 -3.40 -2.02 1.73
N ASN A 144 -2.48 -1.22 2.26
CA ASN A 144 -2.72 0.17 2.59
C ASN A 144 -1.45 0.99 2.38
N ALA A 145 -1.46 2.27 2.78
CA ALA A 145 -0.32 3.15 2.54
C ALA A 145 0.96 2.70 3.28
N LEU A 146 0.83 2.01 4.42
CA LEU A 146 1.94 1.54 5.26
C LEU A 146 2.29 0.07 4.98
N LEU A 147 1.28 -0.76 4.70
CA LEU A 147 1.42 -2.19 4.41
C LEU A 147 1.12 -2.44 2.92
N SER A 148 1.98 -1.94 2.05
CA SER A 148 1.90 -2.23 0.61
C SER A 148 3.09 -3.07 0.17
N PRO A 149 2.87 -4.19 -0.55
CA PRO A 149 3.95 -4.88 -1.21
C PRO A 149 4.55 -3.96 -2.29
N THR A 150 5.86 -4.02 -2.45
CA THR A 150 6.58 -3.29 -3.50
C THR A 150 6.85 -4.22 -4.67
N PHE A 151 6.37 -3.85 -5.86
CA PHE A 151 6.66 -4.57 -7.09
C PHE A 151 8.11 -4.33 -7.54
N LYS A 152 8.80 -5.41 -7.93
CA LYS A 152 10.20 -5.44 -8.33
C LYS A 152 10.33 -6.07 -9.70
N ASN A 153 10.52 -5.25 -10.72
CA ASN A 153 10.75 -5.70 -12.08
C ASN A 153 11.73 -4.76 -12.79
N LYS A 154 12.58 -5.32 -13.68
CA LYS A 154 13.59 -4.55 -14.42
C LYS A 154 13.01 -3.77 -15.60
N HIS A 155 11.90 -4.24 -16.18
CA HIS A 155 11.33 -3.72 -17.42
C HIS A 155 10.07 -2.88 -17.20
N TYR A 156 9.31 -3.17 -16.14
CA TYR A 156 8.06 -2.47 -15.83
C TYR A 156 8.19 -1.70 -14.53
N LYS A 157 7.71 -0.45 -14.54
CA LYS A 157 7.78 0.47 -13.40
C LYS A 157 6.90 0.02 -12.22
N ASN A 158 5.77 -0.63 -12.50
CA ASN A 158 4.79 -1.06 -11.51
C ASN A 158 4.05 -2.31 -12.00
N ASP A 159 3.30 -2.91 -11.09
CA ASP A 159 2.48 -4.09 -11.31
C ASP A 159 1.33 -3.84 -12.30
N HIS A 160 0.73 -2.64 -12.30
CA HIS A 160 -0.36 -2.32 -13.22
C HIS A 160 0.10 -2.35 -14.68
N ASP A 161 1.25 -1.74 -14.98
CA ASP A 161 1.83 -1.76 -16.33
C ASP A 161 2.22 -3.17 -16.75
N PHE A 162 2.80 -3.95 -15.83
CA PHE A 162 3.16 -5.34 -16.08
C PHE A 162 1.92 -6.19 -16.39
N ILE A 163 0.91 -6.17 -15.52
CA ILE A 163 -0.31 -6.98 -15.67
C ILE A 163 -1.04 -6.57 -16.94
N LYS A 164 -1.27 -5.26 -17.16
CA LYS A 164 -1.92 -4.73 -18.36
C LYS A 164 -1.23 -5.17 -19.64
N HIS A 165 0.10 -5.17 -19.67
CA HIS A 165 0.87 -5.62 -20.85
C HIS A 165 0.64 -7.10 -21.16
N HIS A 166 0.43 -7.93 -20.14
CA HIS A 166 0.24 -9.37 -20.29
C HIS A 166 -1.23 -9.78 -20.51
N VAL A 167 -2.17 -8.84 -20.44
CA VAL A 167 -3.59 -9.07 -20.75
C VAL A 167 -3.85 -8.84 -22.23
N LYS A 168 -4.21 -9.89 -22.96
CA LYS A 168 -4.35 -9.87 -24.43
C LYS A 168 -5.73 -9.38 -24.86
N HIS A 169 -6.78 -9.85 -24.20
CA HIS A 169 -8.18 -9.64 -24.59
C HIS A 169 -8.80 -8.38 -23.95
N ASN A 170 -8.23 -7.20 -24.19
CA ASN A 170 -8.73 -5.95 -23.61
C ASN A 170 -10.03 -5.40 -24.25
N THR A 171 -10.71 -4.50 -23.54
CA THR A 171 -12.01 -3.90 -23.95
C THR A 171 -11.84 -2.52 -24.58
N LYS A 172 -11.06 -2.42 -25.67
CA LYS A 172 -10.71 -1.14 -26.31
C LYS A 172 -11.90 -0.23 -26.65
N ASP A 173 -13.08 -0.82 -26.88
CA ASP A 173 -14.24 -0.11 -27.43
C ASP A 173 -15.41 0.06 -26.44
N GLN A 174 -15.24 -0.36 -25.19
CA GLN A 174 -16.31 -0.31 -24.18
C GLN A 174 -15.80 0.19 -22.83
N GLU A 175 -16.62 1.02 -22.19
CA GLU A 175 -16.37 1.39 -20.80
C GLU A 175 -16.54 0.15 -19.92
N ALA A 176 -15.48 -0.21 -19.22
CA ALA A 176 -15.42 -1.42 -18.42
C ALA A 176 -14.55 -1.19 -17.19
N TYR A 177 -14.96 -1.76 -16.07
CA TYR A 177 -14.17 -1.82 -14.86
C TYR A 177 -13.76 -3.27 -14.63
N SER A 178 -12.50 -3.49 -14.29
CA SER A 178 -12.00 -4.76 -13.81
C SER A 178 -11.42 -4.56 -12.41
N TYR A 179 -11.72 -5.50 -11.53
CA TYR A 179 -11.24 -5.49 -10.15
C TYR A 179 -10.93 -6.91 -9.72
N ALA A 180 -9.70 -7.09 -9.23
CA ALA A 180 -9.20 -8.35 -8.74
C ALA A 180 -8.51 -8.16 -7.38
N THR A 181 -8.51 -9.24 -6.59
CA THR A 181 -7.71 -9.35 -5.37
C THR A 181 -6.87 -10.61 -5.44
N PHE A 182 -5.72 -10.60 -4.76
CA PHE A 182 -4.86 -11.78 -4.63
C PHE A 182 -3.96 -11.66 -3.40
N ILE A 183 -3.57 -12.79 -2.84
CA ILE A 183 -2.67 -12.83 -1.68
C ILE A 183 -1.25 -13.00 -2.18
N ILE A 184 -0.34 -12.16 -1.68
CA ILE A 184 1.10 -12.37 -1.80
C ILE A 184 1.59 -12.90 -0.46
N ASP A 185 2.08 -14.14 -0.45
CA ASP A 185 2.55 -14.80 0.77
C ASP A 185 3.97 -14.38 1.16
N THR A 186 4.42 -14.80 2.35
CA THR A 186 5.75 -14.47 2.91
C THR A 186 6.93 -14.97 2.07
N THR A 187 6.69 -15.85 1.10
CA THR A 187 7.66 -16.39 0.13
C THR A 187 7.61 -15.68 -1.23
N ASN A 188 6.84 -14.58 -1.31
CA ASN A 188 6.58 -13.80 -2.53
C ASN A 188 5.83 -14.57 -3.62
N GLN A 189 5.08 -15.62 -3.27
CA GLN A 189 4.19 -16.30 -4.20
C GLN A 189 2.78 -15.73 -4.12
N VAL A 190 2.13 -15.70 -5.27
CA VAL A 190 0.75 -15.25 -5.43
C VAL A 190 -0.19 -16.44 -5.36
N SER A 191 -1.23 -16.31 -4.55
CA SER A 191 -2.33 -17.25 -4.38
C SER A 191 -3.67 -16.50 -4.31
N ASP A 192 -4.78 -17.26 -4.28
CA ASP A 192 -6.12 -16.72 -4.02
C ASP A 192 -6.54 -15.56 -4.91
N ILE A 193 -6.26 -15.71 -6.20
CA ILE A 193 -6.61 -14.72 -7.21
C ILE A 193 -8.11 -14.78 -7.42
N ASN A 194 -8.81 -13.72 -7.02
CA ASN A 194 -10.24 -13.55 -7.17
C ASN A 194 -10.51 -12.37 -8.11
N ILE A 195 -11.07 -12.65 -9.28
CA ILE A 195 -11.72 -11.62 -10.09
C ILE A 195 -13.08 -11.36 -9.46
N LEU A 196 -13.36 -10.11 -9.12
CA LEU A 196 -14.58 -9.71 -8.40
C LEU A 196 -15.45 -8.77 -9.24
N HIS A 197 -14.82 -8.05 -10.17
CA HIS A 197 -15.50 -7.32 -11.22
C HIS A 197 -15.04 -7.84 -12.56
N HIS A 198 -15.88 -8.68 -13.15
CA HIS A 198 -15.67 -9.45 -14.36
C HIS A 198 -15.99 -8.64 -15.61
N ILE A 199 -15.26 -8.94 -16.68
CA ILE A 199 -15.51 -8.36 -18.01
C ILE A 199 -15.95 -9.46 -18.98
N SER A 200 -15.15 -10.51 -19.11
CA SER A 200 -15.43 -11.66 -19.97
C SER A 200 -14.52 -12.81 -19.59
N LYS A 201 -14.96 -14.04 -19.86
CA LYS A 201 -14.20 -15.24 -19.48
C LYS A 201 -12.74 -15.21 -19.94
N LYS A 202 -12.49 -14.81 -21.20
CA LYS A 202 -11.13 -14.74 -21.76
C LYS A 202 -10.29 -13.64 -21.12
N TYR A 203 -10.88 -12.47 -20.88
CA TYR A 203 -10.20 -11.37 -20.20
C TYR A 203 -9.83 -11.74 -18.77
N ASP A 204 -10.78 -12.31 -18.02
CA ASP A 204 -10.58 -12.73 -16.64
C ASP A 204 -9.48 -13.79 -16.53
N GLN A 205 -9.45 -14.75 -17.47
CA GLN A 205 -8.37 -15.73 -17.59
C GLN A 205 -7.01 -15.06 -17.82
N ASP A 206 -6.92 -14.11 -18.77
CA ASP A 206 -5.69 -13.36 -19.03
C ASP A 206 -5.21 -12.59 -17.79
N VAL A 207 -6.12 -11.96 -17.03
CA VAL A 207 -5.79 -11.24 -15.79
C VAL A 207 -5.24 -12.21 -14.75
N VAL A 208 -5.88 -13.37 -14.56
CA VAL A 208 -5.38 -14.39 -13.62
C VAL A 208 -3.99 -14.88 -14.03
N GLU A 209 -3.76 -15.16 -15.31
CA GLU A 209 -2.45 -15.58 -15.81
C GLU A 209 -1.39 -14.48 -15.63
N ALA A 210 -1.74 -13.23 -15.91
CA ALA A 210 -0.85 -12.08 -15.76
C ALA A 210 -0.48 -11.85 -14.29
N ILE A 211 -1.43 -11.96 -13.36
CA ILE A 211 -1.17 -11.88 -11.92
C ILE A 211 -0.25 -13.01 -11.47
N LYS A 212 -0.47 -14.26 -11.90
CA LYS A 212 0.43 -15.40 -11.58
C LYS A 212 1.87 -15.16 -12.03
N LYS A 213 2.07 -14.50 -13.18
CA LYS A 213 3.41 -14.16 -13.68
C LYS A 213 4.17 -13.17 -12.79
N THR A 214 3.52 -12.54 -11.82
CA THR A 214 4.19 -11.67 -10.84
C THR A 214 4.85 -12.43 -9.68
N ASN A 215 4.76 -13.76 -9.64
CA ASN A 215 5.44 -14.58 -8.64
C ASN A 215 6.94 -14.24 -8.52
N GLY A 216 7.41 -14.06 -7.28
CA GLY A 216 8.79 -13.68 -7.00
C GLY A 216 9.15 -12.22 -7.31
N MET A 217 8.24 -11.44 -7.91
CA MET A 217 8.45 -10.02 -8.25
C MET A 217 8.02 -9.07 -7.14
N TRP A 218 7.82 -9.57 -5.92
CA TRP A 218 7.31 -8.78 -4.80
C TRP A 218 8.32 -8.65 -3.68
N SER A 219 8.27 -7.52 -2.99
CA SER A 219 8.89 -7.30 -1.69
C SER A 219 7.79 -7.01 -0.69
N LEU A 220 7.61 -7.88 0.29
CA LEU A 220 6.58 -7.69 1.29
C LEU A 220 7.00 -6.70 2.39
N PRO A 221 6.03 -5.99 2.97
CA PRO A 221 6.24 -5.23 4.19
C PRO A 221 6.50 -6.18 5.38
N THR A 222 7.04 -5.61 6.45
CA THR A 222 7.31 -6.32 7.71
C THR A 222 6.50 -5.74 8.86
N ILE A 223 6.19 -6.59 9.84
CA ILE A 223 5.70 -6.19 11.15
C ILE A 223 6.61 -6.86 12.17
N ASN A 224 7.26 -6.07 13.04
CA ASN A 224 8.27 -6.53 14.00
C ASN A 224 9.38 -7.37 13.33
N GLY A 225 9.92 -6.89 12.20
CA GLY A 225 10.96 -7.58 11.42
C GLY A 225 10.52 -8.86 10.69
N LYS A 226 9.26 -9.28 10.81
CA LYS A 226 8.73 -10.47 10.12
C LYS A 226 7.91 -10.05 8.91
N LYS A 227 8.16 -10.67 7.75
CA LYS A 227 7.31 -10.49 6.57
C LYS A 227 5.89 -10.93 6.90
N VAL A 228 4.90 -10.21 6.38
CA VAL A 228 3.49 -10.54 6.54
C VAL A 228 2.82 -10.70 5.19
N PRO A 229 1.89 -11.67 5.03
CA PRO A 229 1.15 -11.83 3.79
C PRO A 229 0.19 -10.65 3.60
N VAL A 230 0.03 -10.22 2.34
CA VAL A 230 -0.81 -9.06 2.00
C VAL A 230 -1.81 -9.43 0.91
N LEU A 231 -3.07 -9.06 1.13
CA LEU A 231 -4.08 -9.00 0.09
C LEU A 231 -3.85 -7.75 -0.77
N LYS A 232 -3.31 -7.96 -1.97
CA LYS A 232 -3.16 -6.95 -3.00
C LYS A 232 -4.48 -6.80 -3.77
N THR A 233 -4.79 -5.56 -4.16
CA THR A 233 -5.86 -5.26 -5.11
C THR A 233 -5.24 -4.82 -6.43
N TRP A 234 -5.85 -5.23 -7.55
CA TRP A 234 -5.52 -4.71 -8.87
C TRP A 234 -6.81 -4.27 -9.55
N SER A 235 -6.77 -3.13 -10.22
CA SER A 235 -7.96 -2.61 -10.87
C SER A 235 -7.62 -1.86 -12.15
N MET A 236 -8.53 -1.93 -13.12
CA MET A 236 -8.39 -1.20 -14.36
C MET A 236 -9.75 -0.66 -14.80
N LEU A 237 -9.80 0.66 -15.01
CA LEU A 237 -10.96 1.34 -15.58
C LEU A 237 -10.63 1.69 -17.03
N TYR A 238 -11.34 1.06 -17.96
CA TYR A 238 -11.30 1.36 -19.38
C TYR A 238 -12.35 2.41 -19.68
N TYR A 239 -11.94 3.50 -20.31
CA TYR A 239 -12.84 4.53 -20.81
C TYR A 239 -13.11 4.29 -22.28
N LYS A 240 -14.36 4.50 -22.68
CA LYS A 240 -14.69 4.60 -24.10
C LYS A 240 -14.07 5.89 -24.63
N MET A 241 -13.10 5.78 -25.53
CA MET A 241 -12.57 6.96 -26.21
C MET A 241 -13.69 7.58 -27.06
N PRO A 242 -13.88 8.92 -27.01
CA PRO A 242 -14.83 9.57 -27.91
C PRO A 242 -14.42 9.28 -29.35
N ASN A 243 -15.40 9.00 -30.20
CA ASN A 243 -15.16 8.71 -31.61
C ASN A 243 -14.76 10.02 -32.31
N VAL A 244 -13.47 10.26 -32.49
CA VAL A 244 -12.96 11.49 -33.12
C VAL A 244 -13.03 11.34 -34.64
N ASN A 245 -14.23 11.19 -35.18
CA ASN A 245 -14.45 11.28 -36.62
C ASN A 245 -14.35 12.76 -37.01
N GLY A 246 -13.16 13.21 -37.44
CA GLY A 246 -13.00 14.53 -38.07
C GLY A 246 -11.70 15.30 -37.77
N MET A 247 -10.87 14.89 -36.81
CA MET A 247 -9.56 15.54 -36.62
C MET A 247 -8.48 14.81 -37.40
N GLY A 248 -8.31 15.24 -38.64
CA GLY A 248 -7.05 15.05 -39.35
C GLY A 248 -5.89 15.53 -38.47
N SER A 249 -4.76 14.82 -38.57
CA SER A 249 -3.50 15.11 -37.90
C SER A 249 -3.20 16.61 -37.80
N LYS A 250 -3.26 17.17 -36.58
CA LYS A 250 -2.24 18.03 -35.95
C LYS A 250 -2.82 18.79 -34.75
N SER A 251 -1.96 18.91 -33.74
CA SER A 251 -1.98 19.85 -32.62
C SER A 251 -2.68 19.42 -31.33
N ASN A 252 -1.83 19.32 -30.31
CA ASN A 252 -2.10 19.56 -28.90
C ASN A 252 -3.15 20.66 -28.72
N ASN A 253 -4.29 20.32 -28.13
CA ASN A 253 -4.89 21.04 -27.02
C ASN A 253 -6.03 20.20 -26.45
N VAL A 254 -5.90 19.91 -25.16
CA VAL A 254 -6.87 19.20 -24.33
C VAL A 254 -8.13 20.04 -24.26
N THR A 255 -9.21 19.52 -24.82
CA THR A 255 -10.58 19.91 -24.42
C THR A 255 -11.31 18.65 -23.98
N VAL A 256 -10.96 18.18 -22.78
CA VAL A 256 -11.82 17.27 -22.01
C VAL A 256 -12.93 18.14 -21.45
N VAL A 257 -14.17 17.86 -21.82
CA VAL A 257 -15.35 17.70 -20.95
C VAL A 257 -16.56 17.44 -21.85
N THR A 258 -17.28 16.34 -21.62
CA THR A 258 -18.76 16.31 -21.58
C THR A 258 -19.24 14.99 -20.96
N SER A 259 -19.34 14.97 -19.63
CA SER A 259 -20.57 14.73 -18.83
C SER A 259 -21.65 13.72 -19.27
N LYS A 260 -21.39 12.71 -20.11
CA LYS A 260 -22.24 11.50 -20.14
C LYS A 260 -21.79 10.57 -19.02
N ALA A 261 -22.70 10.32 -18.07
CA ALA A 261 -22.47 9.58 -16.84
C ALA A 261 -21.46 8.44 -17.04
N GLU A 262 -20.30 8.55 -16.38
CA GLU A 262 -19.37 7.43 -16.24
C GLU A 262 -20.21 6.22 -15.80
N LYS A 263 -20.13 5.12 -16.55
CA LYS A 263 -20.78 3.84 -16.21
C LYS A 263 -20.45 3.44 -14.77
N PHE A 264 -19.29 3.87 -14.28
CA PHE A 264 -18.82 3.68 -12.92
C PHE A 264 -18.45 5.02 -12.26
N ASN A 265 -19.30 5.54 -11.37
CA ASN A 265 -18.99 6.71 -10.55
C ASN A 265 -17.87 6.40 -9.54
N LYS A 266 -17.02 7.37 -9.17
CA LYS A 266 -16.03 7.22 -8.07
C LYS A 266 -16.60 6.62 -6.77
N ARG A 267 -17.86 6.93 -6.40
CA ARG A 267 -18.52 6.35 -5.23
C ARG A 267 -18.85 4.86 -5.39
N TYR A 268 -19.10 4.40 -6.61
CA TYR A 268 -19.33 2.98 -6.91
C TYR A 268 -18.12 2.15 -6.49
N THR A 269 -16.92 2.52 -6.97
CA THR A 269 -15.69 1.78 -6.69
C THR A 269 -15.32 1.81 -5.21
N LEU A 270 -15.54 2.94 -4.53
CA LEU A 270 -15.33 3.05 -3.08
C LEU A 270 -16.21 2.07 -2.28
N PHE A 271 -17.52 2.07 -2.53
CA PHE A 271 -18.42 1.14 -1.83
C PHE A 271 -18.16 -0.31 -2.22
N PHE A 272 -17.81 -0.59 -3.48
CA PHE A 272 -17.53 -1.93 -3.95
C PHE A 272 -16.29 -2.52 -3.28
N ILE A 273 -15.19 -1.75 -3.22
CA ILE A 273 -13.95 -2.18 -2.57
C ILE A 273 -14.16 -2.39 -1.06
N GLU A 274 -14.91 -1.49 -0.40
CA GLU A 274 -15.21 -1.66 1.03
C GLU A 274 -16.11 -2.88 1.28
N ALA A 275 -17.10 -3.15 0.41
CA ALA A 275 -17.94 -4.34 0.50
C ALA A 275 -17.11 -5.63 0.39
N VAL A 276 -16.13 -5.68 -0.51
CA VAL A 276 -15.19 -6.81 -0.64
C VAL A 276 -14.42 -7.03 0.66
N LYS A 277 -13.90 -5.96 1.28
CA LYS A 277 -13.21 -6.07 2.57
C LYS A 277 -14.13 -6.62 3.65
N GLN A 278 -15.37 -6.13 3.76
CA GLN A 278 -16.34 -6.64 4.73
C GLN A 278 -16.67 -8.11 4.46
N TYR A 279 -16.77 -8.53 3.20
CA TYR A 279 -17.02 -9.93 2.83
C TYR A 279 -15.87 -10.84 3.28
N LEU A 280 -14.62 -10.45 3.01
CA LEU A 280 -13.42 -11.20 3.43
C LEU A 280 -13.29 -11.30 4.96
N LYS A 281 -13.77 -10.28 5.68
CA LYS A 281 -13.88 -10.28 7.14
C LYS A 281 -15.07 -11.07 7.67
N THR A 282 -15.81 -11.78 6.83
CA THR A 282 -17.03 -12.53 7.18
C THR A 282 -18.21 -11.66 7.67
N ASN A 283 -18.12 -10.34 7.48
CA ASN A 283 -19.20 -9.39 7.82
C ASN A 283 -20.23 -9.33 6.68
N TYR A 284 -20.85 -10.47 6.34
CA TYR A 284 -21.66 -10.62 5.13
C TYR A 284 -22.87 -9.68 5.06
N LYS A 285 -23.49 -9.33 6.19
CA LYS A 285 -24.59 -8.34 6.23
C LYS A 285 -24.12 -6.94 5.83
N SER A 286 -22.96 -6.51 6.33
CA SER A 286 -22.39 -5.21 5.97
C SER A 286 -21.91 -5.20 4.52
N ALA A 287 -21.29 -6.29 4.06
CA ALA A 287 -20.90 -6.46 2.66
C ALA A 287 -22.12 -6.37 1.73
N LEU A 288 -23.20 -7.09 2.05
CA LEU A 288 -24.46 -7.08 1.30
C LEU A 288 -25.01 -5.66 1.16
N ASN A 289 -25.12 -4.91 2.27
CA ASN A 289 -25.60 -3.54 2.25
C ASN A 289 -24.76 -2.64 1.33
N LEU A 290 -23.43 -2.74 1.42
CA LEU A 290 -22.53 -1.94 0.61
C LEU A 290 -22.59 -2.31 -0.87
N PHE A 291 -22.69 -3.60 -1.22
CA PHE A 291 -22.85 -4.02 -2.61
C PHE A 291 -24.20 -3.55 -3.20
N GLN A 292 -25.28 -3.57 -2.44
CA GLN A 292 -26.58 -3.01 -2.86
C GLN A 292 -26.48 -1.49 -3.10
N ARG A 293 -25.73 -0.76 -2.27
CA ARG A 293 -25.45 0.66 -2.50
C ARG A 293 -24.63 0.88 -3.77
N SER A 294 -23.61 0.06 -4.02
CA SER A 294 -22.86 0.09 -5.28
C SER A 294 -23.76 -0.18 -6.47
N GLU A 295 -24.63 -1.19 -6.44
CA GLU A 295 -25.55 -1.52 -7.54
C GLU A 295 -26.40 -0.31 -7.97
N ASN A 296 -26.85 0.51 -7.02
CA ASN A 296 -27.66 1.70 -7.29
C ASN A 296 -26.86 2.89 -7.89
N LEU A 297 -25.54 2.79 -7.93
CA LEU A 297 -24.63 3.85 -8.41
C LEU A 297 -23.98 3.54 -9.77
N THR A 298 -24.38 2.44 -10.41
CA THR A 298 -23.89 2.05 -11.73
C THR A 298 -25.05 1.64 -12.65
N SER A 299 -24.88 1.86 -13.95
CA SER A 299 -25.76 1.29 -14.97
C SER A 299 -25.43 -0.18 -15.26
N ASP A 300 -24.24 -0.66 -14.90
CA ASP A 300 -23.79 -2.05 -15.05
C ASP A 300 -23.85 -2.80 -13.73
N LYS A 301 -25.05 -3.27 -13.44
CA LYS A 301 -25.41 -3.87 -12.16
C LYS A 301 -24.91 -5.30 -12.00
N LEU A 302 -24.49 -5.95 -13.08
CA LEU A 302 -24.29 -7.41 -13.10
C LEU A 302 -23.19 -7.86 -12.14
N ASN A 303 -22.08 -7.12 -12.10
CA ASN A 303 -20.98 -7.41 -11.17
C ASN A 303 -21.36 -7.19 -9.71
N ALA A 304 -22.11 -6.12 -9.40
CA ALA A 304 -22.65 -5.93 -8.04
C ALA A 304 -23.61 -7.08 -7.67
N LYS A 305 -24.48 -7.52 -8.60
CA LYS A 305 -25.41 -8.65 -8.39
C LYS A 305 -24.70 -9.96 -8.10
N ILE A 306 -23.60 -10.27 -8.80
CA ILE A 306 -22.77 -11.45 -8.52
C ILE A 306 -22.32 -11.43 -7.05
N GLN A 307 -21.79 -10.30 -6.58
CA GLN A 307 -21.32 -10.20 -5.19
C GLN A 307 -22.46 -10.20 -4.16
N ILE A 308 -23.62 -9.62 -4.50
CA ILE A 308 -24.84 -9.72 -3.68
C ILE A 308 -25.29 -11.18 -3.54
N ALA A 309 -25.27 -11.95 -4.64
CA ALA A 309 -25.59 -13.38 -4.60
C ALA A 309 -24.61 -14.15 -3.69
N ASN A 310 -23.31 -13.88 -3.79
CA ASN A 310 -22.31 -14.49 -2.91
C ASN A 310 -22.56 -14.17 -1.42
N CYS A 311 -23.02 -12.95 -1.11
CA CYS A 311 -23.42 -12.59 0.25
C CYS A 311 -24.65 -13.39 0.71
N TYR A 312 -25.70 -13.52 -0.11
CA TYR A 312 -26.88 -14.33 0.24
C TYR A 312 -26.53 -15.81 0.44
N LYS A 313 -25.68 -16.37 -0.43
CA LYS A 313 -25.15 -17.75 -0.29
C LYS A 313 -24.45 -17.93 1.07
N SER A 314 -23.60 -16.97 1.45
CA SER A 314 -22.86 -16.98 2.74
C SER A 314 -23.75 -16.73 3.96
N LEU A 315 -24.88 -16.07 3.78
CA LEU A 315 -25.91 -15.84 4.81
C LEU A 315 -26.95 -16.97 4.88
N HIS A 316 -26.82 -18.01 4.03
CA HIS A 316 -27.78 -19.12 3.90
C HIS A 316 -29.19 -18.69 3.48
N ASP A 317 -29.31 -17.56 2.76
CA ASP A 317 -30.57 -17.10 2.15
C ASP A 317 -30.69 -17.66 0.72
N ASN A 318 -31.15 -18.90 0.62
CA ASN A 318 -31.22 -19.64 -0.64
C ASN A 318 -32.24 -19.05 -1.62
N GLU A 319 -33.33 -18.47 -1.13
CA GLU A 319 -34.36 -17.86 -1.98
C GLU A 319 -33.81 -16.63 -2.69
N ALA A 320 -33.24 -15.68 -1.93
CA ALA A 320 -32.65 -14.47 -2.50
C ALA A 320 -31.46 -14.80 -3.41
N TYR A 321 -30.64 -15.79 -3.04
CA TYR A 321 -29.55 -16.29 -3.88
C TYR A 321 -30.07 -16.81 -5.24
N ASN A 322 -31.05 -17.70 -5.25
CA ASN A 322 -31.56 -18.34 -6.47
C ASN A 322 -32.25 -17.32 -7.41
N ASN A 323 -32.94 -16.34 -6.84
CA ASN A 323 -33.55 -15.25 -7.60
C ASN A 323 -32.50 -14.46 -8.41
N ILE A 324 -31.35 -14.15 -7.80
CA ILE A 324 -30.27 -13.43 -8.47
C ILE A 324 -29.46 -14.35 -9.39
N LYS A 325 -29.21 -15.61 -8.99
CA LYS A 325 -28.53 -16.62 -9.82
C LYS A 325 -29.16 -16.74 -11.20
N THR A 326 -30.49 -16.83 -11.26
CA THR A 326 -31.24 -16.94 -12.52
C THR A 326 -31.00 -15.75 -13.46
N ILE A 327 -30.78 -14.54 -12.91
CA ILE A 327 -30.45 -13.34 -13.69
C ILE A 327 -29.02 -13.45 -14.25
N ILE A 328 -28.07 -13.94 -13.46
CA ILE A 328 -26.66 -14.07 -13.84
C ILE A 328 -26.50 -15.17 -14.91
N GLU A 329 -27.16 -16.31 -14.76
CA GLU A 329 -27.11 -17.44 -15.72
C GLU A 329 -27.64 -17.07 -17.11
N LYS A 330 -28.49 -16.04 -17.21
CA LYS A 330 -29.01 -15.52 -18.49
C LYS A 330 -28.16 -14.39 -19.08
N SER A 331 -27.02 -14.08 -18.47
CA SER A 331 -26.17 -12.94 -18.83
C SER A 331 -24.87 -13.36 -19.52
N GLN A 332 -24.09 -12.39 -20.01
CA GLN A 332 -22.75 -12.66 -20.55
C GLN A 332 -21.71 -13.14 -19.50
N LEU A 333 -22.06 -13.11 -18.20
CA LEU A 333 -21.22 -13.56 -17.09
C LEU A 333 -21.72 -14.88 -16.46
N ASP A 334 -22.49 -15.68 -17.20
CA ASP A 334 -23.00 -16.99 -16.76
C ASP A 334 -21.88 -17.92 -16.26
N TYR A 335 -20.69 -17.84 -16.84
CA TYR A 335 -19.51 -18.62 -16.49
C TYR A 335 -18.97 -18.38 -15.07
N VAL A 336 -19.41 -17.32 -14.38
CA VAL A 336 -18.99 -16.99 -13.02
C VAL A 336 -19.76 -17.81 -11.99
N MET A 337 -20.95 -18.30 -12.32
CA MET A 337 -21.72 -19.15 -11.42
C MET A 337 -21.14 -20.56 -11.43
N ASP A 338 -20.91 -21.13 -10.24
CA ASP A 338 -20.67 -22.56 -10.08
C ASP A 338 -21.83 -23.32 -10.76
N LYS A 339 -21.51 -24.12 -11.78
CA LYS A 339 -22.48 -24.97 -12.48
C LYS A 339 -22.80 -26.22 -11.68
#